data_AF-A0A3D4HRA8-F1
#
_entry.id   AF-A0A3D4HRA8-F1
#
_cell.length_a   1.000
_cell.length_b   1.000
_cell.length_c   1.000
_cell.angle_alpha   90.00
_cell.angle_beta   90.00
_cell.angle_gamma   90.00
#
_symmetry.space_group_name_H-M   'P 1'
#
loop_
_entity.id
_entity.type
_entity.pdbx_description
1 polymer ?
#
loop_
_entity_poly.entity_id
_entity_poly.type
_entity_poly.pdbx_seq_one_letter_code
_entity_poly.pdbx_strand_id
1 'polypeptide(L)'
;MTSVNVEHINPFLMASTKILKEMCFVDAKLGRPYIKDPVFLDNTLVIFIGFTGEMKGQVMIAFENKIACDIASKMMMTPIVEMDDISRSAICELGNMIMGNTATIFSTKGIAIDITPPTVGNGTMSFT
;
A
#
# COMPACT_ATOMS: atom_id res chain seq x y z
N MET A 1 -20.82 -1.25 -17.17
CA MET A 1 -20.07 -0.43 -16.18
C MET A 1 -19.64 -1.36 -15.07
N THR A 2 -18.34 -1.62 -14.92
CA THR A 2 -17.84 -2.45 -13.82
C THR A 2 -18.12 -1.69 -12.52
N SER A 3 -19.17 -2.09 -11.80
CA SER A 3 -19.50 -1.48 -10.52
C SER A 3 -18.41 -1.86 -9.52
N VAL A 4 -17.55 -0.91 -9.17
CA VAL A 4 -16.59 -1.12 -8.10
C VAL A 4 -17.37 -1.23 -6.79
N ASN A 5 -17.45 -2.43 -6.22
CA ASN A 5 -18.15 -2.64 -4.95
C ASN A 5 -17.35 -1.99 -3.82
N VAL A 6 -17.94 -1.00 -3.15
CA VAL A 6 -17.36 -0.29 -2.01
C VAL A 6 -16.96 -1.26 -0.90
N GLU A 7 -17.69 -2.36 -0.74
CA GLU A 7 -17.39 -3.39 0.27
C GLU A 7 -16.04 -4.09 0.05
N HIS A 8 -15.55 -4.10 -1.20
CA HIS A 8 -14.22 -4.61 -1.54
C HIS A 8 -13.12 -3.55 -1.41
N ILE A 9 -13.45 -2.25 -1.50
CA ILE A 9 -12.46 -1.17 -1.32
C ILE A 9 -12.19 -0.93 0.16
N ASN A 10 -13.23 -0.93 0.99
CA ASN A 10 -13.15 -0.55 2.41
C ASN A 10 -12.08 -1.33 3.20
N PRO A 11 -11.90 -2.66 3.03
CA PRO A 11 -10.85 -3.41 3.72
C PRO A 11 -9.45 -2.82 3.51
N PHE A 12 -9.11 -2.42 2.27
CA PHE A 12 -7.82 -1.81 1.96
C PHE A 12 -7.65 -0.44 2.65
N LEU A 13 -8.71 0.39 2.67
CA LEU A 13 -8.67 1.70 3.30
C LEU A 13 -8.54 1.61 4.83
N MET A 14 -9.28 0.69 5.44
CA MET A 14 -9.24 0.43 6.88
C MET A 14 -7.87 -0.11 7.30
N ALA A 15 -7.32 -1.08 6.56
CA ALA A 15 -5.99 -1.61 6.83
C ALA A 15 -4.91 -0.54 6.67
N SER A 16 -4.96 0.23 5.58
CA SER A 16 -3.97 1.29 5.32
C SER A 16 -3.94 2.35 6.42
N THR A 17 -5.11 2.86 6.81
CA THR A 17 -5.21 3.88 7.88
C THR A 17 -4.77 3.36 9.23
N LYS A 18 -5.14 2.11 9.56
CA LYS A 18 -4.70 1.44 10.79
C LYS A 18 -3.18 1.29 10.84
N ILE A 19 -2.56 0.72 9.80
CA ILE A 19 -1.12 0.47 9.80
C ILE A 19 -0.31 1.77 9.80
N LEU A 20 -0.74 2.80 9.06
CA LEU A 20 -0.08 4.11 9.11
C LEU A 20 -0.15 4.75 10.51
N LYS A 21 -1.26 4.55 11.22
CA LYS A 21 -1.42 5.05 12.59
C LYS A 21 -0.59 4.28 13.59
N GLU A 22 -0.61 2.94 13.52
CA GLU A 22 0.07 2.07 14.48
C GLU A 22 1.59 2.05 14.27
N MET A 23 2.06 1.99 13.02
CA MET A 23 3.47 1.80 12.71
C MET A 23 4.22 3.11 12.45
N CYS A 24 3.52 4.16 12.02
CA CYS A 24 4.14 5.43 11.66
C CYS A 24 3.65 6.60 12.52
N PHE A 25 2.69 6.39 13.43
CA PHE A 25 2.05 7.46 14.21
C PHE A 25 1.46 8.57 13.32
N VAL A 26 1.03 8.21 12.10
CA VAL A 26 0.42 9.12 11.13
C VAL A 26 -1.08 8.94 11.14
N ASP A 27 -1.81 10.01 11.52
CA ASP A 27 -3.27 10.04 11.38
C ASP A 27 -3.64 10.42 9.94
N ALA A 28 -3.69 9.41 9.07
CA ALA A 28 -3.96 9.58 7.65
C ALA A 28 -5.45 9.89 7.41
N LYS A 29 -5.71 10.96 6.65
CA LYS A 29 -7.08 11.32 6.23
C LYS A 29 -7.42 10.68 4.89
N LEU A 30 -8.52 9.94 4.87
CA LEU A 30 -9.03 9.34 3.64
C LEU A 30 -9.64 10.41 2.73
N GLY A 31 -9.14 10.48 1.49
CA GLY A 31 -9.80 11.20 0.41
C GLY A 31 -11.03 10.45 -0.11
N ARG A 32 -11.77 11.06 -1.04
CA ARG A 32 -12.87 10.38 -1.73
C ARG A 32 -12.29 9.37 -2.74
N PRO A 33 -12.65 8.08 -2.69
CA PRO A 33 -12.21 7.11 -3.70
C PRO A 33 -12.68 7.53 -5.10
N TYR A 34 -11.82 7.35 -6.10
CA TYR A 34 -12.11 7.66 -7.50
C TYR A 34 -11.36 6.71 -8.42
N ILE A 35 -11.82 6.61 -9.67
CA ILE A 35 -11.14 5.85 -10.72
C ILE A 35 -10.05 6.73 -11.30
N LYS A 36 -8.82 6.22 -11.37
CA LYS A 36 -7.67 6.91 -11.94
C LYS A 36 -6.88 5.94 -12.81
N ASP A 37 -6.36 6.44 -13.91
CA ASP A 37 -5.33 5.72 -14.65
C ASP A 37 -4.06 5.61 -13.78
N PRO A 38 -3.43 4.43 -13.73
CA PRO A 38 -2.25 4.15 -12.90
C PRO A 38 -0.99 4.75 -13.56
N VAL A 39 -0.94 6.08 -13.60
CA VAL A 39 0.19 6.87 -14.06
C VAL A 39 0.90 7.46 -12.84
N PHE A 40 2.16 7.08 -12.67
CA PHE A 40 3.05 7.50 -11.60
C PHE A 40 4.24 8.29 -12.18
N LEU A 41 4.59 9.39 -11.52
CA LEU A 41 5.66 10.29 -11.94
C LEU A 41 7.02 9.85 -11.37
N ASP A 42 8.10 10.35 -11.97
CA ASP A 42 9.51 9.97 -11.73
C ASP A 42 9.94 9.98 -10.25
N ASN A 43 9.31 10.82 -9.43
CA ASN A 43 9.61 10.95 -8.00
C ASN A 43 8.68 10.11 -7.10
N THR A 44 8.15 9.00 -7.62
CA THR A 44 7.21 8.12 -6.91
C THR A 44 7.86 6.77 -6.66
N LEU A 45 7.76 6.30 -5.42
CA LEU A 45 8.01 4.92 -5.04
C LEU A 45 6.68 4.18 -5.03
N VAL A 46 6.62 3.03 -5.71
CA VAL A 46 5.41 2.22 -5.83
C VAL A 46 5.68 0.80 -5.34
N ILE A 47 4.84 0.32 -4.43
CA ILE A 47 4.83 -1.06 -3.94
C ILE A 47 3.72 -1.81 -4.66
N PHE A 48 4.06 -2.96 -5.24
CA PHE A 48 3.15 -3.87 -5.91
C PHE A 48 2.95 -5.11 -5.07
N ILE A 49 1.69 -5.41 -4.74
CA ILE A 49 1.33 -6.64 -4.06
C ILE A 49 0.16 -7.28 -4.82
N GLY A 50 0.40 -8.46 -5.37
CA GLY A 50 -0.65 -9.28 -5.96
C GLY A 50 -1.44 -9.98 -4.86
N PHE A 51 -2.70 -10.30 -5.15
CA PHE A 51 -3.48 -11.21 -4.33
C PHE A 51 -4.27 -12.18 -5.20
N THR A 52 -4.48 -13.38 -4.67
CA THR A 52 -5.18 -14.50 -5.31
C THR A 52 -6.10 -15.19 -4.31
N GLY A 53 -6.82 -16.23 -4.74
CA GLY A 53 -7.80 -16.95 -3.92
C GLY A 53 -9.19 -16.79 -4.52
N GLU A 54 -10.19 -16.51 -3.67
CA GLU A 54 -11.56 -16.22 -4.12
C GLU A 54 -11.67 -14.92 -4.92
N MET A 55 -10.74 -14.00 -4.69
CA MET A 55 -10.55 -12.82 -5.51
C MET A 55 -9.11 -12.77 -6.02
N LYS A 56 -8.95 -12.24 -7.23
CA LYS A 56 -7.64 -11.99 -7.82
C LYS A 56 -7.52 -10.52 -8.19
N GLY A 57 -6.36 -9.94 -7.89
CA GLY A 57 -6.06 -8.59 -8.28
C GLY A 57 -4.66 -8.18 -7.86
N GLN A 58 -4.41 -6.89 -7.95
CA GLN A 58 -3.15 -6.27 -7.54
C GLN A 58 -3.45 -4.96 -6.84
N VAL A 59 -2.69 -4.69 -5.79
CA VAL A 59 -2.69 -3.41 -5.08
C VAL A 59 -1.39 -2.69 -5.39
N MET A 60 -1.51 -1.40 -5.67
CA MET A 60 -0.39 -0.48 -5.85
C MET A 60 -0.45 0.56 -4.74
N ILE A 61 0.60 0.63 -3.93
CA ILE A 61 0.75 1.63 -2.87
C ILE A 61 1.85 2.58 -3.31
N ALA A 62 1.50 3.83 -3.57
CA ALA A 62 2.41 4.81 -4.15
C ALA A 62 2.61 5.99 -3.21
N PHE A 63 3.88 6.38 -3.04
CA PHE A 63 4.29 7.53 -2.26
C PHE A 63 5.25 8.40 -3.07
N GLU A 64 5.13 9.72 -2.95
CA GLU A 64 6.22 10.59 -3.34
C GLU A 64 7.47 10.25 -2.50
N ASN A 65 8.66 10.34 -3.10
CA ASN A 65 9.91 9.93 -2.46
C ASN A 65 10.10 10.59 -1.07
N LYS A 66 9.79 11.89 -0.96
CA LYS A 66 9.86 12.61 0.33
C LYS A 66 8.95 12.01 1.40
N ILE A 67 7.75 11.57 1.02
CA ILE A 67 6.80 10.93 1.94
C ILE A 67 7.25 9.52 2.27
N ALA A 68 7.80 8.78 1.30
CA ALA A 68 8.40 7.47 1.56
C ALA A 68 9.55 7.56 2.58
N CYS A 69 10.44 8.54 2.43
CA CYS A 69 11.51 8.80 3.40
C CYS A 69 10.95 9.14 4.80
N ASP A 70 9.93 9.98 4.89
CA ASP A 70 9.29 10.33 6.17
C ASP A 70 8.64 9.11 6.85
N ILE A 71 7.93 8.28 6.09
CA ILE A 71 7.33 7.03 6.58
C ILE A 71 8.42 6.06 7.05
N ALA A 72 9.46 5.84 6.24
CA ALA A 72 10.58 4.97 6.60
C ALA A 72 11.30 5.49 7.86
N SER A 73 11.47 6.81 7.96
CA SER A 73 12.08 7.44 9.15
C SER A 73 11.31 7.14 10.42
N LYS A 74 9.97 7.18 10.36
CA LYS A 74 9.09 6.88 11.49
C LYS A 74 9.14 5.40 11.86
N MET A 75 9.14 4.51 10.88
CA MET A 75 9.24 3.06 11.13
C MET A 75 10.60 2.66 11.73
N MET A 76 11.68 3.28 11.26
CA MET A 76 13.05 2.98 11.69
C MET A 76 13.51 3.82 12.88
N MET A 77 12.69 4.78 13.34
CA MET A 77 13.02 5.75 14.39
C MET A 77 14.35 6.49 14.13
N THR A 78 14.72 6.67 12.86
CA THR A 78 15.98 7.28 12.42
C THR A 78 15.71 8.21 11.24
N PRO A 79 16.29 9.41 11.15
CA PRO A 79 16.08 10.29 10.00
C PRO A 79 16.61 9.69 8.70
N ILE A 80 15.73 9.51 7.72
CA ILE A 80 16.03 9.06 6.35
C ILE A 80 15.82 10.25 5.41
N VAL A 81 16.88 10.65 4.72
CA VAL A 81 16.85 11.71 3.70
C VAL A 81 16.77 11.14 2.29
N GLU A 82 17.25 9.92 2.09
CA GLU A 82 17.29 9.21 0.82
C GLU A 82 17.03 7.71 1.06
N MET A 83 16.32 7.08 0.13
CA MET A 83 15.93 5.68 0.22
C MET A 83 17.09 4.73 -0.13
N ASP A 84 17.68 4.11 0.88
CA ASP A 84 18.61 2.98 0.79
C ASP A 84 17.91 1.61 0.84
N ASP A 85 18.66 0.51 0.84
CA ASP A 85 18.11 -0.84 0.85
C ASP A 85 17.32 -1.17 2.13
N ILE A 86 17.73 -0.61 3.28
CA ILE A 86 17.08 -0.87 4.57
C ILE A 86 15.76 -0.11 4.66
N SER A 87 15.77 1.19 4.34
CA SER A 87 14.55 2.01 4.30
C SER A 87 13.57 1.52 3.24
N ARG A 88 14.05 1.03 2.08
CA ARG A 88 13.19 0.35 1.08
C ARG A 88 12.55 -0.90 1.66
N SER A 89 13.30 -1.70 2.41
CA SER A 89 12.78 -2.89 3.09
C SER A 89 11.72 -2.54 4.14
N ALA A 90 11.91 -1.44 4.90
CA ALA A 90 10.90 -0.95 5.84
C ALA A 90 9.58 -0.59 5.13
N ILE A 91 9.67 0.08 3.97
CA ILE A 91 8.49 0.41 3.15
C ILE A 91 7.84 -0.85 2.57
N CYS A 92 8.61 -1.85 2.12
CA CYS A 92 8.08 -3.16 1.72
C CYS A 92 7.29 -3.81 2.86
N GLU A 93 7.83 -3.79 4.08
CA GLU A 93 7.19 -4.37 5.26
C GLU A 93 5.89 -3.64 5.60
N LEU A 94 5.85 -2.31 5.44
CA LEU A 94 4.60 -1.55 5.56
C LEU A 94 3.54 -2.06 4.58
N GLY A 95 3.89 -2.22 3.30
CA GLY A 95 2.97 -2.75 2.30
C GLY A 95 2.47 -4.16 2.64
N ASN A 96 3.38 -5.02 3.10
CA ASN A 96 3.06 -6.37 3.53
C ASN A 96 2.09 -6.38 4.72
N MET A 97 2.31 -5.52 5.73
CA MET A 97 1.41 -5.39 6.88
C MET A 97 0.02 -4.87 6.49
N ILE A 98 -0.06 -3.90 5.57
CA ILE A 98 -1.34 -3.40 5.03
C ILE A 98 -2.11 -4.54 4.36
N MET A 99 -1.43 -5.31 3.50
CA MET A 99 -2.07 -6.40 2.77
C MET A 99 -2.40 -7.60 3.67
N GLY A 100 -1.59 -7.90 4.67
CA GLY A 100 -1.88 -8.92 5.68
C GLY A 100 -3.10 -8.57 6.54
N ASN A 101 -3.22 -7.31 6.98
CA ASN A 101 -4.43 -6.83 7.67
C ASN A 101 -5.64 -6.86 6.73
N THR A 102 -5.46 -6.49 5.46
CA THR A 102 -6.54 -6.55 4.47
C THR A 102 -7.04 -7.99 4.28
N ALA A 103 -6.15 -8.96 4.13
CA ALA A 103 -6.50 -10.37 4.03
C ALA A 103 -7.24 -10.87 5.28
N THR A 104 -6.83 -10.42 6.46
CA THR A 104 -7.54 -10.73 7.71
C THR A 104 -8.96 -10.15 7.72
N ILE A 105 -9.15 -8.90 7.28
CA ILE A 105 -10.48 -8.27 7.19
C ILE A 105 -11.35 -8.99 6.16
N PHE A 106 -10.80 -9.46 5.04
CA PHE A 106 -11.55 -10.26 4.08
C PHE A 106 -11.94 -11.63 4.65
N SER A 107 -11.04 -12.27 5.40
CA SER A 107 -11.32 -13.55 6.05
C SER A 107 -12.49 -13.45 7.04
N THR A 108 -12.61 -12.36 7.81
CA THR A 108 -13.78 -12.16 8.69
C THR A 108 -15.10 -11.96 7.95
N LYS A 109 -15.05 -11.62 6.66
CA LYS A 109 -16.20 -11.55 5.75
C LYS A 109 -16.42 -12.85 4.98
N GLY A 110 -15.67 -13.90 5.28
CA GLY A 110 -15.76 -15.20 4.61
C GLY A 110 -15.11 -15.23 3.23
N ILE A 111 -14.23 -14.27 2.90
CA ILE A 111 -13.51 -14.23 1.62
C ILE A 111 -12.04 -14.55 1.88
N ALA A 112 -11.56 -15.71 1.43
CA ALA A 112 -10.16 -16.08 1.55
C ALA A 112 -9.32 -15.48 0.41
N ILE A 113 -8.27 -14.73 0.78
CA ILE A 113 -7.25 -14.24 -0.15
C ILE A 113 -5.84 -14.57 0.35
N ASP A 114 -4.95 -14.87 -0.59
CA ASP A 114 -3.51 -15.01 -0.40
C ASP A 114 -2.80 -13.82 -1.05
N ILE A 115 -1.73 -13.33 -0.44
CA ILE A 115 -0.96 -12.18 -0.93
C ILE A 115 0.43 -12.63 -1.40
N THR A 116 0.93 -12.00 -2.46
CA THR A 116 2.29 -12.25 -2.95
C THR A 116 3.30 -11.40 -2.17
N PRO A 117 4.60 -11.77 -2.19
CA PRO A 117 5.64 -10.87 -1.70
C PRO A 117 5.57 -9.49 -2.40
N PRO A 118 5.86 -8.40 -1.68
CA PRO A 118 5.88 -7.06 -2.26
C PRO A 118 7.03 -6.89 -3.25
N THR A 119 6.78 -6.18 -4.34
CA THR A 119 7.80 -5.71 -5.29
C THR A 119 7.82 -4.18 -5.27
N VAL A 120 8.98 -3.55 -5.20
CA VAL A 120 9.10 -2.08 -5.20
C VAL A 120 9.69 -1.60 -6.52
N GLY A 121 9.06 -0.57 -7.09
CA GLY A 121 9.54 0.15 -8.26
C GLY A 121 9.67 1.65 -7.98
N ASN A 122 10.67 2.29 -8.57
CA ASN A 122 10.87 3.73 -8.53
C ASN A 122 10.98 4.25 -9.97
N GLY A 123 10.38 5.41 -10.25
CA GLY A 123 10.47 6.08 -11.54
C GLY A 123 9.11 6.30 -12.22
N THR A 124 9.13 6.77 -13.47
CA THR A 124 7.90 6.92 -14.26
C THR A 124 7.33 5.54 -14.57
N MET A 125 6.10 5.29 -14.13
CA MET A 125 5.42 4.02 -14.39
C MET A 125 4.03 4.32 -14.95
N SER A 126 3.72 3.72 -16.09
CA SER A 126 2.39 3.74 -16.68
C SER A 126 1.97 2.29 -16.90
N PHE A 127 0.81 1.93 -16.36
CA PHE A 127 0.20 0.63 -16.61
C PHE A 127 -1.01 0.81 -17.53
N THR A 128 -1.13 -0.06 -18.53
CA THR A 128 -2.21 -0.09 -19.53
C THR A 128 -3.09 -1.30 -19.32
#